data_AF-A0A357JD34-F1
#
_entry.id   AF-A0A357JD34-F1
#
_cell.length_a   1.000
_cell.length_b   1.000
_cell.length_c   1.000
_cell.angle_alpha   90.00
_cell.angle_beta   90.00
_cell.angle_gamma   90.00
#
_symmetry.space_group_name_H-M   'P 1'
#
loop_
_entity.id
_entity.type
_entity.pdbx_description
1 polymer ?
#
loop_
_entity_poly.entity_id
_entity_poly.type
_entity_poly.pdbx_seq_one_letter_code
_entity_poly.pdbx_strand_id
1 'polypeptide(L)' 'DYDFNKIVGNLPYYISTDILEYILTNFKKIELAVFMTQKEFYDRITTKNKRDIGPINYLIDYCFNITKIL' A
#
# COMPACT_ATOMS: atom_id res chain seq x y z
N ASP A 1 12.26 8.05 14.95
CA ASP A 1 10.86 7.61 15.11
C ASP A 1 9.94 8.78 14.80
N TYR A 2 8.92 8.54 13.99
CA TYR A 2 7.90 9.55 13.70
C TYR A 2 6.84 9.49 14.79
N ASP A 3 6.35 10.65 15.25
CA ASP A 3 5.30 10.75 16.27
C ASP A 3 3.89 10.41 15.75
N PHE A 4 3.75 10.17 14.44
CA PHE A 4 2.48 9.78 13.84
C PHE A 4 2.44 8.29 13.49
N ASN A 5 1.23 7.72 13.61
CA ASN A 5 0.94 6.33 13.30
C ASN A 5 -0.18 6.16 12.25
N LYS A 6 -0.71 7.26 11.72
CA LYS A 6 -1.79 7.28 10.73
C LYS A 6 -1.35 8.06 9.49
N ILE A 7 -1.67 7.54 8.31
CA ILE A 7 -1.29 8.13 7.03
C ILE A 7 -2.53 8.24 6.15
N VAL A 8 -2.76 9.41 5.57
CA VAL A 8 -3.84 9.63 4.60
C VAL A 8 -3.27 10.38 3.40
N GLY A 9 -3.61 9.98 2.19
CA GLY A 9 -3.12 10.67 1.00
C GLY A 9 -3.79 10.26 -0.31
N ASN A 10 -3.58 11.06 -1.34
CA ASN A 10 -3.96 10.74 -2.72
C ASN A 10 -2.68 10.40 -3.50
N LEU A 11 -2.54 9.15 -3.94
CA LEU A 11 -1.31 8.68 -4.59
C LEU A 11 -1.39 8.83 -6.11
N PRO A 12 -0.47 9.60 -6.73
CA PRO A 12 -0.37 9.67 -8.18
C PRO A 12 0.23 8.37 -8.74
N TYR A 13 -0.39 7.82 -9.79
CA TYR A 13 -0.13 6.47 -10.28
C TYR A 13 1.35 6.14 -10.55
N TYR A 14 2.08 7.07 -11.16
CA TYR A 14 3.46 6.82 -11.63
C TYR A 14 4.47 6.57 -10.52
N ILE A 15 4.15 6.92 -9.27
CA ILE A 15 5.04 6.81 -8.10
C ILE A 15 4.35 6.09 -6.93
N SER A 16 3.11 5.59 -7.11
CA SER A 16 2.36 4.94 -6.04
C SER A 16 3.08 3.73 -5.45
N THR A 17 3.79 2.94 -6.27
CA THR A 17 4.59 1.80 -5.77
C THR A 17 5.73 2.27 -4.88
N ASP A 18 6.52 3.24 -5.34
CA ASP A 18 7.69 3.75 -4.61
C ASP A 18 7.28 4.37 -3.27
N ILE A 19 6.16 5.11 -3.25
CA ILE A 19 5.59 5.66 -2.02
C ILE A 19 5.20 4.52 -1.07
N LEU A 20 4.52 3.49 -1.57
CA LEU A 20 4.08 2.37 -0.73
C LEU A 20 5.29 1.61 -0.17
N GLU A 21 6.29 1.31 -0.98
CA GLU A 21 7.53 0.65 -0.55
C GLU A 21 8.27 1.46 0.49
N TYR A 22 8.41 2.78 0.29
CA TYR A 22 9.00 3.67 1.27
C TYR A 22 8.24 3.62 2.61
N ILE A 23 6.91 3.64 2.56
CA ILE A 23 6.06 3.58 3.74
C ILE A 23 6.26 2.24 4.48
N LEU A 24 6.16 1.12 3.77
CA LEU A 24 6.26 -0.23 4.34
C LEU A 24 7.64 -0.52 4.95
N THR A 25 8.71 0.06 4.41
CA THR A 25 10.09 -0.21 4.85
C THR A 25 10.60 0.75 5.91
N ASN A 26 10.12 2.00 5.94
CA ASN A 26 10.64 3.04 6.85
C ASN A 26 9.75 3.29 8.07
N PHE A 27 8.47 2.95 8.02
CA PHE A 27 7.53 3.26 9.10
C PHE A 27 7.17 2.01 9.91
N LYS A 28 7.68 1.94 11.14
CA LYS A 28 7.57 0.75 11.99
C LYS A 28 6.26 0.64 12.79
N LYS A 29 5.47 1.71 12.86
CA LYS A 29 4.29 1.82 13.75
C LYS A 29 3.09 2.43 13.05
N ILE A 30 2.73 1.92 11.88
CA ILE A 30 1.50 2.35 11.19
C ILE A 30 0.32 1.56 11.75
N GLU A 31 -0.65 2.27 12.30
CA GLU A 31 -1.94 1.73 12.75
C GLU A 31 -2.96 1.71 11.59
N LEU A 32 -2.96 2.76 10.77
CA LEU A 32 -3.90 2.91 9.66
C LEU A 32 -3.30 3.74 8.53
N ALA A 33 -3.48 3.25 7.29
CA ALA A 33 -3.17 4.00 6.08
C ALA A 33 -4.38 4.02 5.15
N VAL A 34 -4.81 5.21 4.72
CA VAL A 34 -5.94 5.39 3.80
C VAL A 34 -5.47 6.15 2.57
N PHE A 35 -5.53 5.50 1.41
CA PHE A 35 -5.07 6.09 0.17
C PHE A 35 -6.19 6.16 -0.87
N MET A 36 -6.33 7.31 -1.52
CA MET A 36 -6.99 7.38 -2.81
C MET A 36 -5.96 7.01 -3.89
N THR A 37 -6.31 6.07 -4.76
CA THR A 37 -5.44 5.62 -5.85
C THR A 37 -6.27 5.42 -7.11
N GLN A 38 -5.61 5.28 -8.25
CA GLN A 38 -6.27 4.75 -9.44
C GLN A 38 -6.70 3.30 -9.22
N LYS A 39 -7.80 2.89 -9.86
CA LYS A 39 -8.39 1.56 -9.71
C LYS A 39 -7.42 0.46 -10.12
N GLU A 40 -6.71 0.63 -11.23
CA GLU A 40 -5.75 -0.35 -11.74
C GLU A 40 -4.60 -0.58 -10.76
N PHE A 41 -4.19 0.45 -10.03
CA PHE A 41 -3.17 0.30 -8.99
C PHE A 41 -3.67 -0.56 -7.84
N TYR A 42 -4.89 -0.28 -7.34
CA TYR A 42 -5.54 -1.08 -6.30
C TYR A 42 -5.68 -2.55 -6.75
N ASP A 43 -6.18 -2.78 -7.95
CA ASP A 43 -6.39 -4.13 -8.50
C ASP A 43 -5.05 -4.88 -8.63
N ARG A 44 -3.97 -4.18 -9.00
CA ARG A 44 -2.61 -4.76 -9.11
C ARG A 44 -2.04 -5.16 -7.75
N ILE A 45 -2.14 -4.30 -6.73
CA ILE A 45 -1.56 -4.60 -5.41
C ILE A 45 -2.39 -5.62 -4.61
N THR A 46 -3.67 -5.79 -4.95
CA THR A 46 -4.58 -6.76 -4.30
C THR A 46 -4.79 -8.04 -5.11
N THR A 47 -4.10 -8.21 -6.24
CA THR A 47 -4.30 -9.37 -7.11
C THR A 47 -3.94 -10.68 -6.41
N LYS A 48 -4.79 -11.69 -6.61
CA LYS A 48 -4.53 -13.08 -6.20
C LYS A 48 -4.06 -13.96 -7.37
N ASN A 49 -3.92 -13.37 -8.56
CA ASN A 49 -3.42 -14.10 -9.72
C ASN A 49 -1.91 -14.30 -9.59
N LYS A 50 -1.47 -15.55 -9.42
CA LYS A 50 -0.05 -15.92 -9.25
C LYS A 50 0.87 -15.41 -10.36
N ARG A 51 0.34 -15.13 -11.56
CA ARG A 51 1.13 -14.57 -12.68
C ARG A 51 1.43 -13.08 -12.54
N ASP A 52 0.58 -12.36 -11.81
CA ASP A 52 0.64 -10.90 -11.67
C ASP A 52 1.15 -10.46 -10.28
N ILE A 53 1.29 -11.41 -9.35
CA ILE A 53 1.83 -11.18 -8.00
C ILE A 53 3.32 -10.87 -8.10
N GLY A 54 3.71 -9.73 -7.52
CA GLY A 54 5.10 -9.33 -7.31
C GLY A 54 5.48 -9.27 -5.83
N PRO A 55 6.73 -8.87 -5.51
CA PRO A 55 7.23 -8.76 -4.14
C PRO A 55 6.37 -7.85 -3.25
N ILE A 56 5.88 -6.73 -3.80
CA ILE A 56 5.08 -5.76 -3.07
C ILE A 56 3.76 -6.35 -2.56
N ASN A 57 3.14 -7.25 -3.31
CA ASN A 57 1.90 -7.92 -2.88
C ASN A 57 2.14 -8.75 -1.61
N TYR A 58 3.22 -9.54 -1.58
CA TYR A 58 3.58 -10.32 -0.40
C TYR A 58 3.93 -9.44 0.79
N LEU A 59 4.62 -8.32 0.56
CA LEU A 59 4.99 -7.40 1.63
C LEU A 59 3.74 -6.77 2.25
N ILE A 60 2.80 -6.31 1.41
CA ILE A 60 1.56 -5.73 1.92
C ILE A 60 0.75 -6.79 2.66
N ASP A 61 0.54 -7.98 2.08
CA ASP A 61 -0.22 -9.06 2.70
C ASP A 61 0.38 -9.52 4.03
N TYR A 62 1.71 -9.44 4.18
CA TYR A 62 2.40 -9.76 5.43
C TYR A 62 2.23 -8.67 6.50
N CYS A 63 2.25 -7.39 6.09
CA CYS A 63 2.25 -6.27 7.02
C CYS A 63 0.84 -5.73 7.36
N PHE A 64 -0.12 -5.80 6.43
CA PHE A 64 -1.40 -5.11 6.52
C PHE A 64 -2.55 -5.91 5.91
N ASN A 65 -3.76 -5.66 6.41
CA ASN A 65 -5.00 -6.09 5.76
C ASN A 65 -5.53 -4.94 4.89
N ILE A 66 -5.66 -5.17 3.58
CA ILE A 66 -6.24 -4.18 2.66
C ILE A 66 -7.76 -4.29 2.68
N THR A 67 -8.44 -3.16 2.82
CA THR A 67 -9.90 -3.04 2.63
C THR A 67 -10.19 -1.94 1.61
N LYS A 68 -11.05 -2.24 0.63
CA LYS A 68 -11.54 -1.23 -0.31
C LYS A 68 -12.58 -0.35 0.37
N ILE A 69 -12.41 0.96 0.23
CA ILE A 69 -13.35 1.97 0.72
C ILE A 69 -13.90 2.68 -0.51
N LEU A 70 -15.20 2.50 -0.79
CA LEU A 70 -15.96 2.97 -1.96
C LEU A 70 -15.71 2.18 -3.26
#